data_AF-A0AAV2CL03-F1
#
_entry.id   AF-A0AAV2CL03-F1
#
_cell.length_a   1.000
_cell.length_b   1.000
_cell.length_c   1.000
_cell.angle_alpha   90.00
_cell.angle_beta   90.00
_cell.angle_gamma   90.00
#
_symmetry.space_group_name_H-M   'P 1'
#
loop_
_entity.id
_entity.type
_entity.pdbx_description
1 polymer ?
#
loop_
_entity_poly.entity_id
_entity_poly.type
_entity_poly.pdbx_seq_one_letter_code
_entity_poly.pdbx_strand_id
1 'polypeptide(L)' 'MKRFMDSIISPNQSTFVHGRQILDANLFANELIESRTKSGKPRILLRLDIEKAFDHVNWEFLYFCLH' A
#
# COMPACT_ATOMS: atom_id res chain seq x y z
N MET A 1 -1.84 11.61 -16.40
CA MET A 1 -1.59 10.89 -15.14
C MET A 1 -2.85 10.22 -14.56
N LYS A 2 -3.94 10.94 -14.23
CA LYS A 2 -5.13 10.33 -13.58
C LYS A 2 -5.70 9.09 -14.29
N ARG A 3 -5.64 9.02 -15.62
CA ARG A 3 -6.24 7.93 -16.42
C ARG A 3 -5.66 6.52 -16.15
N PHE A 4 -4.39 6.41 -15.75
CA PHE A 4 -3.73 5.12 -15.50
C PHE A 4 -3.58 4.80 -14.01
N MET A 5 -3.87 5.78 -13.15
CA MET A 5 -3.75 5.60 -11.71
C MET A 5 -4.69 4.51 -11.20
N ASP A 6 -5.90 4.40 -11.75
CA ASP A 6 -6.87 3.39 -11.32
C ASP A 6 -6.42 1.95 -11.63
N SER A 7 -5.58 1.75 -12.65
CA SER A 7 -5.03 0.42 -12.99
C SER A 7 -3.76 0.07 -12.20
N ILE A 8 -3.02 1.07 -11.71
CA ILE A 8 -1.72 0.87 -11.03
C ILE A 8 -1.90 0.90 -9.50
N ILE A 9 -2.88 1.65 -8.99
CA ILE A 9 -3.17 1.76 -7.56
C ILE A 9 -3.91 0.50 -7.10
N SER A 10 -3.29 -0.24 -6.20
CA SER A 10 -3.94 -1.38 -5.55
C SER A 10 -5.17 -0.94 -4.75
N PRO A 11 -6.26 -1.74 -4.70
CA PRO A 11 -7.38 -1.50 -3.79
C PRO A 11 -6.96 -1.34 -2.32
N ASN A 12 -5.86 -1.98 -1.92
CA ASN A 12 -5.36 -1.98 -0.54
C ASN A 12 -4.38 -0.83 -0.24
N GLN A 13 -4.05 0.02 -1.22
CA GLN A 13 -3.17 1.17 -1.03
C GLN A 13 -3.92 2.35 -0.44
N SER A 14 -3.75 2.63 0.84
CA SER A 14 -4.53 3.64 1.56
C SER A 14 -3.94 5.05 1.56
N THR A 15 -2.64 5.19 1.32
CA THR A 15 -1.93 6.48 1.43
C THR A 15 -1.77 7.15 0.07
N PHE A 16 -1.79 8.49 0.07
CA PHE A 16 -1.62 9.35 -1.11
C PHE A 16 -2.64 9.12 -2.25
N VAL A 17 -3.78 8.50 -1.95
CA VAL A 17 -4.90 8.30 -2.90
C VAL A 17 -6.06 9.22 -2.49
N HIS A 18 -6.55 10.01 -3.45
CA HIS A 18 -7.69 10.88 -3.19
C HIS A 18 -8.92 10.07 -2.76
N GLY A 19 -9.57 10.49 -1.67
CA GLY A 19 -10.75 9.82 -1.12
C GLY A 19 -10.47 8.64 -0.19
N ARG A 20 -9.19 8.27 0.05
CA ARG A 20 -8.81 7.27 1.06
C ARG A 20 -8.19 7.97 2.28
N GLN A 21 -8.58 7.55 3.48
CA GLN A 21 -8.07 8.13 4.71
C GLN A 21 -7.03 7.21 5.37
N ILE A 22 -6.07 7.81 6.08
CA ILE A 22 -5.06 7.03 6.82
C ILE A 22 -5.69 6.15 7.92
N LEU A 23 -6.83 6.57 8.46
CA LEU A 23 -7.59 5.80 9.45
C LEU A 23 -8.14 4.49 8.87
N ASP A 24 -8.55 4.49 7.60
CA ASP A 24 -9.05 3.29 6.92
C ASP A 24 -7.97 2.19 6.85
N ALA A 25 -6.72 2.61 6.63
CA ALA A 25 -5.56 1.71 6.63
C ALA A 25 -5.35 1.01 7.96
N ASN A 26 -5.43 1.78 9.05
CA ASN A 26 -5.21 1.29 10.40
C ASN A 26 -6.33 0.35 10.83
N LEU A 27 -7.59 0.70 10.50
CA LEU A 27 -8.74 -0.15 10.78
C LEU A 27 -8.61 -1.50 10.05
N PHE A 28 -8.32 -1.47 8.74
CA PHE A 28 -8.13 -2.68 7.95
C PHE A 28 -7.00 -3.56 8.50
N ALA A 29 -5.87 -2.96 8.88
CA ALA A 29 -4.75 -3.70 9.47
C ALA A 29 -5.13 -4.35 10.81
N ASN A 30 -5.88 -3.65 11.67
CA ASN A 30 -6.34 -4.18 12.95
C ASN A 30 -7.30 -5.37 12.77
N GLU A 31 -8.30 -5.24 11.90
CA GLU A 31 -9.24 -6.32 11.58
C GLU A 31 -8.53 -7.54 10.96
N LEU A 32 -7.54 -7.28 10.10
CA LEU A 32 -6.70 -8.33 9.54
C LEU A 32 -5.91 -9.04 10.64
N ILE A 33 -5.23 -8.31 11.54
CA ILE A 33 -4.45 -8.91 12.63
C ILE A 33 -5.37 -9.65 13.61
N GLU A 34 -6.58 -9.17 13.87
CA GLU A 34 -7.54 -9.84 14.74
C GLU A 34 -8.05 -11.15 14.14
N SER A 35 -8.47 -11.15 12.87
CA SER A 35 -8.99 -12.34 12.16
C SER A 35 -7.93 -13.44 11.98
N ARG A 36 -6.82 -13.08 11.34
CA ARG A 36 -5.48 -13.14 11.94
C ARG A 36 -5.24 -14.09 13.13
N THR A 37 -5.36 -13.51 14.31
CA THR A 37 -5.06 -14.09 15.61
C THR A 37 -6.10 -15.14 16.01
N LYS A 38 -7.38 -14.86 15.76
CA LYS A 38 -8.51 -15.76 16.08
C LYS A 38 -8.40 -17.14 15.41
N SER A 39 -7.72 -17.25 14.27
CA SER A 39 -7.60 -18.55 13.59
C SER A 39 -6.60 -19.51 14.24
N GLY A 40 -5.84 -19.10 15.26
CA GLY A 40 -4.90 -19.97 16.00
C GLY A 40 -3.75 -20.58 15.17
N LYS A 41 -3.51 -20.08 13.95
CA LYS A 41 -2.44 -20.58 13.06
C LYS A 41 -1.20 -19.69 13.19
N PRO A 42 0.03 -20.26 13.22
CA PRO A 42 1.27 -19.48 13.18
C PRO A 42 1.32 -18.57 11.95
N ARG A 43 1.74 -17.31 12.13
CA ARG A 43 1.83 -16.29 11.08
C ARG A 43 2.96 -15.31 11.33
N ILE A 44 3.34 -14.58 10.29
CA ILE A 44 4.35 -13.52 10.30
C ILE A 44 3.70 -12.23 9.79
N LEU A 45 3.94 -11.13 10.51
CA LEU A 45 3.67 -9.78 10.03
C LEU A 45 4.99 -9.14 9.62
N LEU A 46 5.08 -8.71 8.36
CA LEU A 46 6.25 -8.02 7.84
C LEU A 46 5.91 -6.55 7.66
N ARG A 47 6.62 -5.68 8.40
CA ARG A 47 6.58 -4.23 8.21
C ARG A 47 7.80 -3.83 7.40
N LEU A 48 7.58 -3.40 6.16
CA LEU A 48 8.62 -2.86 5.29
C LEU A 48 8.54 -1.34 5.28
N ASP A 49 9.70 -0.70 5.34
CA ASP A 49 9.86 0.74 5.19
C ASP A 49 10.97 1.01 4.17
N ILE A 50 10.80 2.02 3.33
CA ILE A 50 11.75 2.38 2.29
C ILE A 50 12.36 3.72 2.67
N GLU A 51 13.65 3.71 3.03
CA GLU A 51 14.37 4.95 3.34
C GLU A 51 14.44 5.84 2.09
N LYS A 52 14.04 7.11 2.26
CA LYS A 52 14.14 8.15 1.23
C LYS A 52 13.59 7.69 -0.12
N ALA A 53 12.37 7.12 -0.11
CA ALA A 53 11.77 6.48 -1.27
C ALA A 53 11.85 7.34 -2.55
N PHE A 54 11.64 8.66 -2.45
CA PHE A 54 11.70 9.60 -3.58
C PHE A 54 13.11 9.84 -4.13
N ASP A 55 14.16 9.73 -3.31
CA ASP A 55 15.55 9.91 -3.75
C ASP A 55 16.06 8.70 -4.53
N HIS A 56 15.48 7.53 -4.26
CA HIS A 56 15.88 6.24 -4.84
C HIS A 56 14.97 5.77 -6.00
N VAL A 57 13.98 6.58 -6.43
CA VAL A 57 13.12 6.23 -7.57
C VAL A 57 13.93 6.19 -8.86
N ASN A 58 13.82 5.09 -9.60
CA ASN A 58 14.23 5.06 -11.00
C ASN A 58 13.19 5.79 -11.87
N TRP A 59 13.54 6.98 -12.35
CA TRP A 59 12.65 7.82 -13.14
C TRP A 59 12.31 7.25 -14.52
N GLU A 60 13.25 6.56 -15.19
CA GLU A 60 13.00 5.94 -16.49
C GLU A 60 11.94 4.84 -16.39
N PHE A 61 12.03 4.02 -15.34
CA PHE A 61 11.01 3.01 -15.03
C PHE A 61 9.66 3.65 -14.72
N LEU A 62 9.63 4.74 -13.95
CA LEU A 62 8.39 5.46 -13.65
C LEU A 62 7.73 5.98 -14.95
N TYR A 63 8.49 6.57 -15.87
CA TYR A 63 7.95 7.03 -17.15
C TYR A 63 7.46 5.88 -18.02
N PHE A 64 8.16 4.75 -18.04
CA PHE A 64 7.70 3.53 -18.72
C PHE A 64 6.33 3.05 -18.20
N CYS A 65 6.10 3.06 -16.88
CA CYS A 65 4.81 2.68 -16.31
C CYS A 65 3.68 3.69 -16.57
N LEU A 66 4.01 4.94 -16.91
CA LEU A 66 3.05 6.03 -17.10
C LEU A 66 2.75 6.37 -18.57
N HIS A 67 3.45 5.75 -19.53
CA HIS A 67 3.22 5.83 -20.98
C HIS A 67 2.46 4.61 -21.50
#